data_AF-A0A0P7M481-F1
#
_entry.id   AF-A0A0P7M481-F1
#
_cell.length_a   1.000
_cell.length_b   1.000
_cell.length_c   1.000
_cell.angle_alpha   90.00
_cell.angle_beta   90.00
_cell.angle_gamma   90.00
#
_symmetry.space_group_name_H-M   'P 1'
#
loop_
_entity.id
_entity.type
_entity.pdbx_description
1 polymer ?
#
loop_
_entity_poly.entity_id
_entity_poly.type
_entity_poly.pdbx_seq_one_letter_code
_entity_poly.pdbx_strand_id
1 'polypeptide(L)'
;MAEIERVKTIPLTVALDDAAEKTTYTQLELKAPTLSQAEQFYEKQAASTSLAAMRLLIALVSGTRESVLQPMDFLDFRKCEEYLLSFLTWKP
;
A
#
# COMPACT_ATOMS: atom_id res chain seq x y z
N MET A 1 -2.83 22.43 -11.71
CA MET A 1 -1.87 21.35 -11.37
C MET A 1 -2.51 20.57 -10.26
N ALA A 2 -2.95 19.32 -10.49
CA ALA A 2 -3.45 18.50 -9.41
C ALA A 2 -2.25 18.10 -8.55
N GLU A 3 -2.06 18.78 -7.43
CA GLU A 3 -1.09 18.39 -6.41
C GLU A 3 -1.53 17.02 -5.89
N ILE A 4 -0.89 15.94 -6.34
CA ILE A 4 -1.16 14.64 -5.73
C ILE A 4 -0.61 14.70 -4.31
N GLU A 5 -1.50 14.56 -3.33
CA GLU A 5 -1.12 14.46 -1.93
C GLU A 5 -0.09 13.34 -1.78
N ARG A 6 1.11 13.68 -1.32
CA ARG A 6 2.22 12.71 -1.19
C ARG A 6 2.01 11.72 -0.05
N VAL A 7 1.03 11.98 0.83
CA VAL A 7 0.70 11.15 1.98
C VAL A 7 -0.82 11.09 2.08
N LYS A 8 -1.37 9.89 2.22
CA LYS A 8 -2.79 9.66 2.41
C LYS A 8 -3.00 8.63 3.50
N THR A 9 -3.79 9.00 4.49
CA THR A 9 -4.11 8.12 5.61
C THR A 9 -5.42 7.41 5.32
N ILE A 10 -5.38 6.07 5.28
CA ILE A 10 -6.56 5.23 5.05
C ILE A 10 -6.94 4.59 6.38
N PRO A 11 -8.11 4.93 6.95
CA PRO A 11 -8.60 4.26 8.14
C PRO A 11 -8.94 2.80 7.79
N LEU A 12 -8.48 1.88 8.64
CA LEU A 12 -8.74 0.47 8.47
C LEU A 12 -10.08 0.11 9.10
N THR A 13 -10.86 -0.69 8.40
CA THR A 13 -12.13 -1.23 8.89
C THR A 13 -11.87 -2.30 9.95
N VAL A 14 -10.80 -3.09 9.75
CA VAL A 14 -10.33 -4.10 10.69
C VAL A 14 -8.96 -3.67 11.20
N ALA A 15 -8.81 -3.56 12.51
CA ALA A 15 -7.52 -3.27 13.11
C ALA A 15 -6.53 -4.40 12.80
N LEU A 16 -5.33 -4.04 12.36
CA LEU A 16 -4.30 -5.01 12.03
C LEU A 16 -3.30 -5.09 13.17
N ASP A 17 -3.17 -6.27 13.77
CA ASP A 17 -2.21 -6.50 14.83
C ASP A 17 -0.86 -6.94 14.25
N ASP A 18 0.17 -6.11 14.44
CA ASP A 18 1.54 -6.52 14.22
C ASP A 18 2.08 -7.18 15.48
N ALA A 19 2.10 -8.52 15.46
CA ALA A 19 2.60 -9.32 16.56
C ALA A 19 4.09 -9.14 16.83
N ALA A 20 4.86 -8.63 15.87
CA ALA A 20 6.31 -8.48 15.99
C ALA A 20 6.71 -7.15 16.65
N GLU A 21 5.96 -6.08 16.39
CA GLU A 21 6.11 -4.75 16.98
C GLU A 21 5.09 -4.50 18.10
N LYS A 22 4.25 -5.50 18.40
CA LYS A 22 3.17 -5.42 19.40
C LYS A 22 2.34 -4.15 19.24
N THR A 23 2.08 -3.80 17.99
CA THR A 23 1.42 -2.54 17.61
C THR A 23 0.18 -2.87 16.80
N THR A 24 -0.94 -2.26 17.17
CA THR A 24 -2.20 -2.40 16.46
C THR A 24 -2.40 -1.21 15.53
N TYR A 25 -2.47 -1.46 14.24
CA TYR A 25 -2.74 -0.46 13.21
C TYR A 25 -4.25 -0.31 13.02
N THR A 26 -4.79 0.86 13.36
CA THR A 26 -6.18 1.24 13.09
C THR A 26 -6.32 2.09 11.81
N GLN A 27 -5.19 2.55 11.28
CA GLN A 27 -5.09 3.30 10.04
C GLN A 27 -3.73 3.03 9.39
N LEU A 28 -3.67 3.11 8.07
CA LEU A 28 -2.44 3.02 7.28
C LEU A 28 -2.12 4.38 6.67
N GLU A 29 -0.91 4.87 6.93
CA GLU A 29 -0.40 6.08 6.28
C GLU A 29 0.34 5.69 5.00
N LEU A 30 -0.29 5.87 3.84
CA LEU A 30 0.31 5.56 2.53
C LEU A 30 1.05 6.77 1.99
N LYS A 31 2.33 6.59 1.69
CA LYS A 31 3.17 7.63 1.08
C LYS A 31 3.27 7.43 -0.43
N ALA A 32 3.67 8.48 -1.13
CA ALA A 32 3.99 8.41 -2.54
C ALA A 32 5.13 7.39 -2.73
N PRO A 33 4.96 6.38 -3.61
CA PRO A 33 5.99 5.38 -3.82
C PRO A 33 7.23 6.02 -4.44
N THR A 34 8.40 5.58 -4.00
CA THR A 34 9.67 5.94 -4.63
C THR A 34 9.87 5.13 -5.92
N LEU A 35 10.79 5.58 -6.77
CA LEU A 35 11.13 4.89 -8.02
C LEU A 35 11.47 3.41 -7.76
N SER A 36 12.30 3.12 -6.77
CA SER A 36 12.68 1.75 -6.41
C SER A 36 11.54 0.91 -5.85
N GLN A 37 10.53 1.51 -5.21
CA GLN A 37 9.33 0.78 -4.76
C GLN A 37 8.41 0.47 -5.94
N ALA A 38 8.27 1.40 -6.89
CA ALA A 38 7.53 1.18 -8.13
C ALA A 38 8.19 0.09 -8.99
N GLU A 39 9.53 0.10 -9.11
CA GLU A 39 10.27 -0.98 -9.79
C GLU A 39 10.00 -2.35 -9.15
N GLN A 40 10.12 -2.45 -7.82
CA GLN A 40 9.78 -3.69 -7.09
C GLN A 40 8.33 -4.13 -7.31
N PHE A 41 7.39 -3.18 -7.41
CA PHE A 41 6.01 -3.48 -7.77
C PHE A 41 5.92 -4.11 -9.16
N TYR A 42 6.53 -3.50 -10.19
CA TYR A 42 6.51 -4.05 -11.55
C TYR A 42 7.19 -5.42 -11.63
N GLU A 43 8.32 -5.60 -10.95
CA GLU A 43 9.00 -6.90 -10.88
C GLU A 43 8.14 -7.97 -10.21
N LYS A 44 7.53 -7.66 -9.05
CA LYS A 44 6.64 -8.58 -8.32
C LYS A 44 5.36 -8.86 -9.12
N GLN A 45 4.86 -7.88 -9.87
CA GLN A 45 3.69 -8.02 -10.74
C GLN A 45 3.99 -8.95 -11.92
N ALA A 46 5.17 -8.83 -12.53
CA ALA A 46 5.61 -9.71 -13.61
C ALA A 46 5.91 -11.14 -13.13
N ALA A 47 6.46 -11.29 -11.92
CA ALA A 47 6.84 -12.59 -11.36
C ALA A 47 5.68 -13.34 -10.66
N SER A 48 4.62 -12.66 -10.25
CA SER A 48 3.53 -13.23 -9.47
C SER A 48 2.16 -12.72 -9.93
N THR A 49 1.42 -12.02 -9.07
CA THR A 49 0.08 -11.50 -9.37
C THR A 49 0.01 -10.03 -9.02
N SER A 50 -0.83 -9.25 -9.73
CA SER A 50 -1.07 -7.84 -9.40
C SER A 50 -1.44 -7.62 -7.93
N LEU A 51 -2.19 -8.55 -7.34
CA LEU A 51 -2.62 -8.46 -5.95
C LEU A 51 -1.43 -8.61 -4.98
N ALA A 52 -0.55 -9.58 -5.22
CA ALA A 52 0.67 -9.76 -4.43
C ALA A 52 1.63 -8.58 -4.59
N ALA A 53 1.74 -8.03 -5.80
CA ALA A 53 2.54 -6.85 -6.08
C ALA A 53 1.99 -5.60 -5.37
N MET A 54 0.69 -5.36 -5.46
CA MET A 54 0.03 -4.24 -4.77
C MET A 54 0.19 -4.34 -3.27
N ARG A 55 0.03 -5.54 -2.69
CA ARG A 55 0.23 -5.74 -1.25
C ARG A 55 1.66 -5.40 -0.82
N LEU A 56 2.65 -5.82 -1.62
CA LEU A 56 4.05 -5.46 -1.38
C LEU A 56 4.27 -3.95 -1.48
N LEU A 57 3.68 -3.29 -2.50
CA LEU A 57 3.81 -1.85 -2.65
C LEU A 57 3.18 -1.10 -1.45
N ILE A 58 1.99 -1.52 -1.01
CA ILE A 58 1.32 -0.99 0.18
C ILE A 58 2.24 -1.11 1.39
N ALA A 59 2.75 -2.30 1.68
CA ALA A 59 3.69 -2.55 2.78
C ALA A 59 4.90 -1.60 2.72
N LEU A 60 5.49 -1.43 1.54
CA LEU A 60 6.65 -0.56 1.33
C LEU A 60 6.33 0.92 1.57
N VAL A 61 5.16 1.41 1.13
CA VAL A 61 4.80 2.82 1.29
C VAL A 61 4.24 3.17 2.66
N SER A 62 3.61 2.20 3.34
CA SER A 62 3.09 2.37 4.71
C SER A 62 4.13 2.07 5.78
N GLY A 63 5.24 1.44 5.41
CA GLY A 63 6.22 0.93 6.37
C GLY A 63 5.69 -0.22 7.22
N THR A 64 4.63 -0.89 6.77
CA THR A 64 4.08 -2.08 7.44
C THR A 64 4.54 -3.36 6.75
N ARG A 65 4.31 -4.52 7.38
CA ARG A 65 4.74 -5.82 6.84
C ARG A 65 3.63 -6.45 6.03
N GLU A 66 3.97 -7.17 4.97
CA GLU A 66 3.00 -7.93 4.17
C GLU A 66 2.15 -8.90 5.03
N SER A 67 2.74 -9.49 6.07
CA SER A 67 2.05 -10.40 6.99
C SER A 67 0.95 -9.71 7.81
N VAL A 68 1.11 -8.42 8.12
CA VAL A 68 0.10 -7.60 8.83
C VAL A 68 -1.04 -7.21 7.91
N LEU A 69 -0.73 -7.04 6.62
CA LEU A 69 -1.72 -6.72 5.59
C LEU A 69 -2.52 -7.95 5.12
N GLN A 70 -2.10 -9.18 5.48
CA GLN A 70 -2.86 -10.38 5.12
C GLN A 70 -4.30 -10.42 5.67
N PRO A 71 -4.55 -10.13 6.96
CA PRO A 71 -5.90 -10.10 7.52
C PRO A 71 -6.69 -8.82 7.17
N MET A 72 -6.12 -7.92 6.36
CA MET A 72 -6.77 -6.67 5.97
C MET A 72 -8.01 -6.90 5.12
N ASP A 73 -9.02 -6.05 5.33
CA ASP A 73 -10.25 -6.10 4.54
C ASP A 73 -9.98 -5.78 3.07
N PHE A 74 -10.65 -6.51 2.18
CA PHE A 74 -10.47 -6.33 0.74
C PHE A 74 -10.89 -4.92 0.28
N LEU A 75 -11.88 -4.30 0.93
CA LEU A 75 -12.27 -2.92 0.60
C LEU A 75 -11.14 -1.94 0.91
N ASP A 76 -10.48 -2.09 2.07
CA ASP A 76 -9.38 -1.20 2.43
C ASP A 76 -8.19 -1.41 1.50
N PHE A 77 -7.93 -2.66 1.10
CA PHE A 77 -6.90 -2.97 0.11
C PHE A 77 -7.17 -2.25 -1.22
N ARG A 78 -8.42 -2.25 -1.68
CA ARG A 78 -8.82 -1.55 -2.92
C ARG A 78 -8.65 -0.03 -2.82
N LYS A 79 -8.93 0.57 -1.66
CA LYS A 79 -8.68 2.02 -1.45
C LYS A 79 -7.19 2.35 -1.56
N CYS A 80 -6.31 1.48 -1.01
CA CYS A 80 -4.88 1.65 -1.13
C CYS A 80 -4.41 1.50 -2.59
N GLU A 81 -4.93 0.48 -3.30
CA GLU A 81 -4.65 0.23 -4.72
C GLU A 81 -5.01 1.45 -5.58
N GLU A 82 -6.22 2.00 -5.42
CA GLU A 82 -6.68 3.17 -6.19
C GLU A 82 -5.79 4.39 -5.98
N TYR A 83 -5.38 4.65 -4.74
CA TYR A 83 -4.46 5.74 -4.43
C TYR A 83 -3.10 5.54 -5.09
N LEU A 84 -2.51 4.34 -4.98
CA LEU A 84 -1.20 4.04 -5.57
C LEU A 84 -1.23 4.08 -7.10
N LEU A 85 -2.29 3.55 -7.71
CA LEU A 85 -2.52 3.63 -9.15
C LEU A 85 -2.65 5.07 -9.62
N SER A 86 -3.18 5.97 -8.80
CA SER A 86 -3.27 7.40 -9.15
C SER A 86 -1.88 8.01 -9.38
N PHE A 87 -0.82 7.56 -8.68
CA PHE A 87 0.56 7.99 -8.97
C PHE A 87 1.13 7.34 -10.22
N LEU A 88 0.88 6.03 -10.40
CA LEU A 88 1.40 5.27 -11.54
C LEU A 88 0.75 5.69 -12.87
N THR A 89 -0.49 6.16 -12.82
CA THR A 89 -1.24 6.64 -14.00
C THR A 89 -1.17 8.14 -14.19
N TRP A 90 -0.53 8.86 -13.26
CA TRP A 90 -0.36 10.31 -13.35
C TRP A 90 0.54 10.66 -14.54
N LYS A 91 0.00 11.47 -15.46
CA LYS A 91 0.74 12.03 -16.59
C LYS A 91 0.90 13.54 -16.35
N PRO A 92 2.14 14.07 -16.32
CA PRO A 92 2.40 15.49 -16.13
C PRO A 92 1.91 16.36 -17.29
#